data_AF-A0A920GV73-F1
#
_entry.id   AF-A0A920GV73-F1
#
_cell.length_a   1.000
_cell.length_b   1.000
_cell.length_c   1.000
_cell.angle_alpha   90.00
_cell.angle_beta   90.00
_cell.angle_gamma   90.00
#
_symmetry.space_group_name_H-M   'P 1'
#
loop_
_entity.id
_entity.type
_entity.pdbx_description
1 polymer ?
#
loop_
_entity_poly.entity_id
_entity_poly.type
_entity_poly.pdbx_seq_one_letter_code
_entity_poly.pdbx_strand_id
1 'polypeptide(L)'
;MLENKINALPYQHPDLEEWRESLRHGVKREHKKTNLILRGGLDDLWINTDTNQLIVVDYKATSKKGEVSIDAEWQIGYKRQIEFYQWLLRGNSFDVSDIGYFVYCNGIAEKMNLITF
;
A
#
# COMPACT_ATOMS: atom_id res chain seq x y z
N MET A 1 10.04 -10.40 0.47
CA MET A 1 9.25 -11.36 1.26
C MET A 1 10.17 -12.24 2.10
N LEU A 2 10.92 -13.17 1.48
CA LEU A 2 11.76 -14.15 2.17
C LEU A 2 12.83 -13.54 3.09
N GLU A 3 13.52 -12.49 2.63
CA GLU A 3 14.55 -11.80 3.41
C GLU A 3 13.97 -11.11 4.67
N ASN A 4 12.74 -10.61 4.58
CA ASN A 4 12.01 -9.99 5.69
C ASN A 4 11.10 -10.97 6.44
N LYS A 5 11.18 -12.28 6.13
CA LYS A 5 10.35 -13.35 6.72
C LYS A 5 8.83 -13.07 6.64
N ILE A 6 8.38 -12.46 5.55
CA ILE A 6 6.96 -12.21 5.28
C ILE A 6 6.42 -13.36 4.43
N ASN A 7 5.52 -14.15 4.99
CA ASN A 7 4.81 -15.24 4.32
C ASN A 7 3.53 -14.70 3.66
N ALA A 8 3.71 -14.05 2.50
CA ALA A 8 2.58 -13.52 1.74
C ALA A 8 2.82 -13.65 0.23
N LEU A 9 1.73 -13.59 -0.53
CA LEU A 9 1.73 -13.66 -2.00
C LEU A 9 0.87 -12.53 -2.56
N PRO A 10 1.09 -12.06 -3.81
CA PRO A 10 0.17 -11.15 -4.48
C PRO A 10 -1.25 -11.73 -4.49
N TYR A 11 -2.22 -10.94 -4.06
CA TYR A 11 -3.62 -11.36 -4.05
C TYR A 11 -4.24 -11.13 -5.43
N GLN A 12 -4.93 -12.14 -5.97
CA GLN A 12 -5.66 -12.01 -7.22
C GLN A 12 -7.14 -11.81 -6.94
N HIS A 13 -7.70 -10.74 -7.50
CA HIS A 13 -9.13 -10.44 -7.43
C HIS A 13 -9.60 -9.81 -8.74
N PRO A 14 -10.78 -10.18 -9.27
CA PRO A 14 -11.30 -9.61 -10.53
C PRO A 14 -11.36 -8.07 -10.52
N ASP A 15 -11.73 -7.49 -9.38
CA ASP A 15 -11.90 -6.04 -9.23
C ASP A 15 -10.59 -5.29 -8.87
N LEU A 16 -9.45 -5.98 -8.73
CA LEU A 16 -8.22 -5.35 -8.23
C LEU A 16 -7.74 -4.21 -9.13
N GLU A 17 -7.85 -4.38 -10.45
CA GLU A 17 -7.50 -3.32 -11.41
C GLU A 17 -8.42 -2.10 -11.28
N GLU A 18 -9.71 -2.31 -11.07
CA GLU A 18 -10.64 -1.22 -10.80
C GLU A 18 -10.31 -0.53 -9.47
N TRP A 19 -9.94 -1.29 -8.43
CA TRP A 19 -9.58 -0.71 -7.15
C TRP A 19 -8.30 0.13 -7.21
N ARG A 20 -7.39 -0.16 -8.16
CA ARG A 20 -6.21 0.65 -8.43
C ARG A 20 -6.53 1.98 -9.13
N GLU A 21 -7.60 2.02 -9.92
CA GLU A 21 -7.99 3.24 -10.65
C GLU A 21 -8.78 4.23 -9.78
N SER A 22 -8.08 4.92 -8.87
CA SER A 22 -8.65 5.81 -7.84
C SER A 22 -9.61 6.90 -8.33
N LEU A 23 -9.40 7.45 -9.53
CA LEU A 23 -10.15 8.59 -10.05
C LEU A 23 -11.55 8.20 -10.54
N ARG A 24 -11.67 7.02 -11.16
CA ARG A 24 -12.92 6.53 -11.78
C ARG A 24 -13.59 5.45 -10.94
N HIS A 25 -12.81 4.52 -10.42
CA HIS A 25 -13.28 3.33 -9.73
C HIS A 25 -12.91 3.36 -8.25
N GLY A 26 -11.76 2.80 -7.87
CA GLY A 26 -11.32 2.67 -6.47
C GLY A 26 -12.19 1.74 -5.64
N VAL A 27 -11.69 1.38 -4.46
CA VAL A 27 -12.52 0.70 -3.45
C VAL A 27 -13.51 1.71 -2.91
N LYS A 28 -14.81 1.38 -2.99
CA LYS A 28 -15.89 2.22 -2.48
C LYS A 28 -16.52 1.57 -1.27
N ARG A 29 -16.92 2.37 -0.29
CA ARG A 29 -17.70 1.93 0.87
C ARG A 29 -18.75 2.97 1.21
N GLU A 30 -19.97 2.51 1.42
CA GLU A 30 -21.05 3.34 1.98
C GLU A 30 -20.90 3.45 3.50
N HIS A 31 -20.86 4.67 4.01
CA HIS A 31 -20.92 4.96 5.44
C HIS A 31 -22.32 5.44 5.82
N LYS A 32 -23.21 4.48 6.12
CA LYS A 32 -24.64 4.71 6.38
C LYS A 32 -24.92 5.82 7.41
N LYS A 33 -24.12 5.89 8.47
CA LYS A 33 -24.30 6.88 9.55
C LYS A 33 -24.23 8.34 9.04
N THR A 34 -23.41 8.60 8.03
CA THR A 34 -23.24 9.95 7.46
C THR A 34 -23.83 10.08 6.06
N ASN A 35 -24.42 9.00 5.52
CA ASN A 35 -24.91 8.93 4.14
C ASN A 35 -23.86 9.36 3.09
N LEU A 36 -22.61 8.93 3.30
CA LEU A 36 -21.50 9.23 2.38
C LEU A 36 -21.03 7.96 1.68
N ILE A 37 -20.65 8.09 0.41
CA ILE A 37 -19.85 7.09 -0.29
C ILE A 37 -18.40 7.55 -0.24
N LEU A 38 -17.57 6.78 0.44
CA LEU A 38 -16.14 7.05 0.58
C LEU A 38 -15.37 6.14 -0.38
N ARG A 39 -14.27 6.67 -0.94
CA ARG A 39 -13.47 5.99 -1.97
C ARG A 39 -11.98 6.20 -1.75
N GLY A 40 -11.19 5.16 -2.02
CA GLY A 40 -9.73 5.21 -2.09
C GLY A 40 -9.19 4.34 -3.22
N GLY A 41 -8.00 4.66 -3.72
CA GLY A 41 -7.28 3.83 -4.69
C GLY A 41 -6.20 3.02 -4.01
N LEU A 42 -6.24 1.70 -4.17
CA LEU A 42 -5.18 0.83 -3.67
C LEU A 42 -4.00 0.84 -4.65
N ASP A 43 -2.79 0.67 -4.12
CA ASP A 43 -1.69 0.24 -4.98
C ASP A 43 -1.75 -1.28 -5.18
N ASP A 44 -1.82 -2.04 -4.07
CA ASP A 44 -1.83 -3.51 -4.14
C ASP A 44 -2.39 -4.19 -2.88
N LEU A 45 -2.68 -5.48 -3.04
CA LEU A 45 -3.07 -6.37 -1.94
C LEU A 45 -2.24 -7.64 -2.00
N TRP A 46 -1.74 -8.06 -0.84
CA TRP A 46 -1.16 -9.38 -0.66
C TRP A 46 -2.08 -10.24 0.21
N ILE A 47 -1.97 -11.56 0.09
CA ILE A 47 -2.61 -12.53 0.96
C ILE A 47 -1.55 -13.16 1.87
N ASN A 48 -1.75 -13.09 3.18
CA ASN A 48 -0.92 -13.79 4.14
C ASN A 48 -1.23 -15.29 4.05
N THR A 49 -0.23 -16.13 3.81
CA THR A 49 -0.45 -17.58 3.62
C THR A 49 -0.66 -18.34 4.93
N ASP A 50 -0.30 -17.75 6.06
CA ASP A 50 -0.47 -18.35 7.38
C ASP A 50 -1.85 -18.02 7.98
N THR A 51 -2.35 -16.80 7.75
CA THR A 51 -3.62 -16.32 8.34
C THR A 51 -4.77 -16.18 7.35
N ASN A 52 -4.50 -16.22 6.04
CA ASN A 52 -5.43 -15.88 4.96
C ASN A 52 -6.01 -14.45 5.05
N GLN A 53 -5.38 -13.55 5.81
CA GLN A 53 -5.79 -12.15 5.85
C GLN A 53 -5.17 -11.39 4.67
N LEU A 54 -5.96 -10.46 4.11
CA LEU A 54 -5.44 -9.50 3.14
C LEU A 54 -4.55 -8.47 3.82
N ILE A 55 -3.46 -8.12 3.16
CA ILE A 55 -2.51 -7.11 3.60
C ILE A 55 -2.53 -5.98 2.58
N VAL A 56 -2.79 -4.76 3.05
CA VAL A 56 -2.70 -3.57 2.22
C VAL A 56 -1.23 -3.22 2.01
N VAL A 57 -0.84 -3.05 0.74
CA VAL A 57 0.52 -2.72 0.35
C VAL A 57 0.52 -1.48 -0.51
N ASP A 58 1.46 -0.59 -0.23
CA ASP A 58 1.65 0.65 -0.96
C ASP A 58 3.10 0.77 -1.42
N TYR A 59 3.29 1.10 -2.69
CA TYR A 59 4.61 1.17 -3.32
C TYR A 59 5.04 2.62 -3.41
N LYS A 60 6.16 2.94 -2.76
CA LYS A 60 6.73 4.29 -2.79
C LYS A 60 8.10 4.25 -3.45
N ALA A 61 8.40 5.29 -4.24
CA ALA A 61 9.71 5.49 -4.83
C ALA A 61 10.28 6.85 -4.41
N THR A 62 11.57 6.90 -4.13
CA THR A 62 12.29 8.14 -3.84
C THR A 62 13.71 8.07 -4.39
N SER A 63 14.44 9.18 -4.36
CA SER A 63 15.87 9.23 -4.70
C SER A 63 16.55 10.12 -3.67
N LYS A 64 17.05 9.48 -2.60
CA LYS A 64 17.69 10.15 -1.46
C LYS A 64 19.05 9.52 -1.20
N LYS A 65 20.01 10.35 -0.76
CA LYS A 65 21.29 9.87 -0.24
C LYS A 65 21.05 9.25 1.15
N GLY A 66 21.24 7.94 1.30
CA GLY A 66 21.08 7.20 2.56
C GLY A 66 19.85 6.27 2.60
N GLU A 67 19.63 5.64 3.77
CA GLU A 67 18.48 4.76 3.99
C GLU A 67 17.16 5.53 4.07
N VAL A 68 16.08 4.91 3.59
CA VAL A 68 14.73 5.46 3.68
C VAL A 68 14.11 4.99 4.99
N SER A 69 13.87 5.91 5.94
CA SER A 69 13.11 5.65 7.17
C SER A 69 11.68 6.18 7.05
N ILE A 70 10.75 5.49 7.71
CA ILE A 70 9.34 5.86 7.77
C ILE A 70 8.98 6.76 8.97
N ASP A 71 9.95 7.15 9.78
CA ASP A 71 9.71 7.75 11.11
C ASP A 71 9.56 9.29 11.12
N ALA A 72 9.51 9.92 9.95
CA ALA A 72 9.38 11.38 9.90
C ALA A 72 7.94 11.84 10.20
N GLU A 73 7.79 13.01 10.81
CA GLU A 73 6.52 13.51 11.34
C GLU A 73 5.39 13.63 10.29
N TRP A 74 5.74 13.93 9.03
CA TRP A 74 4.81 14.02 7.90
C TRP A 74 4.30 12.65 7.39
N GLN A 75 4.90 11.54 7.84
CA GLN A 75 4.57 10.19 7.39
C GLN A 75 3.32 9.62 8.05
N ILE A 76 2.76 10.33 9.03
CA ILE A 76 1.40 10.07 9.55
C ILE A 76 0.35 10.07 8.44
N GLY A 77 0.56 10.84 7.36
CA GLY A 77 -0.31 10.83 6.19
C GLY A 77 -0.35 9.47 5.49
N TYR A 78 0.81 8.81 5.35
CA TYR A 78 0.90 7.47 4.76
C TYR A 78 0.23 6.43 5.64
N LYS A 79 0.44 6.50 6.96
CA LYS A 79 -0.28 5.64 7.91
C LYS A 79 -1.80 5.78 7.77
N ARG A 80 -2.31 7.02 7.76
CA ARG A 80 -3.75 7.29 7.58
C ARG A 80 -4.28 6.77 6.24
N GLN A 81 -3.47 6.83 5.18
CA GLN A 81 -3.82 6.29 3.87
C GLN A 81 -4.05 4.76 3.95
N ILE A 82 -3.09 4.01 4.50
CA ILE A 82 -3.24 2.55 4.70
C ILE A 82 -4.42 2.21 5.60
N GLU A 83 -4.55 2.89 6.74
CA GLU A 83 -5.65 2.64 7.69
C GLU A 83 -7.02 2.91 7.05
N PHE A 84 -7.12 3.93 6.20
CA PHE A 84 -8.33 4.20 5.45
C PHE A 84 -8.65 3.10 4.45
N TYR A 85 -7.65 2.56 3.75
CA TYR A 85 -7.84 1.44 2.82
C TYR A 85 -8.24 0.16 3.53
N GLN A 86 -7.61 -0.17 4.65
CA GLN A 86 -8.02 -1.27 5.53
C GLN A 86 -9.48 -1.09 5.96
N TRP A 87 -9.86 0.12 6.36
CA TRP A 87 -11.23 0.43 6.74
C TRP A 87 -12.23 0.27 5.58
N LEU A 88 -11.90 0.69 4.36
CA LEU A 88 -12.75 0.47 3.19
C LEU A 88 -12.99 -1.02 2.94
N LEU A 89 -11.92 -1.81 2.89
CA LEU A 89 -11.95 -3.25 2.61
C LEU A 89 -12.70 -4.04 3.71
N ARG A 90 -12.42 -3.76 4.99
CA ARG A 90 -13.15 -4.37 6.11
C ARG A 90 -14.65 -4.08 6.05
N GLY A 91 -15.02 -2.87 5.61
CA GLY A 91 -16.41 -2.52 5.39
C GLY A 91 -17.09 -3.26 4.25
N ASN A 92 -16.30 -3.79 3.32
CA ASN A 92 -16.74 -4.63 2.21
C ASN A 92 -16.56 -6.12 2.51
N SER A 93 -16.51 -6.49 3.80
CA SER A 93 -16.47 -7.88 4.29
C SER A 93 -15.19 -8.66 3.98
N PHE A 94 -14.10 -7.98 3.66
CA PHE A 94 -12.79 -8.62 3.58
C PHE A 94 -12.15 -8.76 4.97
N ASP A 95 -11.51 -9.90 5.23
CA ASP A 95 -10.64 -10.06 6.40
C ASP A 95 -9.26 -9.47 6.08
N VAL A 96 -8.88 -8.43 6.83
CA VAL A 96 -7.73 -7.59 6.53
C VAL A 96 -6.85 -7.47 7.76
N SER A 97 -5.57 -7.80 7.61
CA SER A 97 -4.52 -7.68 8.60
C SER A 97 -4.43 -6.26 9.16
N ASP A 98 -4.17 -6.13 10.47
CA ASP A 98 -3.85 -4.85 11.12
C ASP A 98 -2.51 -4.28 10.64
N ILE A 99 -1.61 -5.15 10.17
CA ILE A 99 -0.32 -4.78 9.59
C ILE A 99 -0.49 -4.53 8.09
N GLY A 100 -0.02 -3.38 7.62
CA GLY A 100 0.19 -3.06 6.20
C GLY A 100 1.67 -2.80 5.93
N TYR A 101 2.09 -2.84 4.66
CA TYR A 101 3.48 -2.62 4.26
C TYR A 101 3.61 -1.45 3.29
N PHE A 102 4.69 -0.69 3.47
CA PHE A 102 5.21 0.19 2.44
C PHE A 102 6.43 -0.48 1.81
N VAL A 103 6.39 -0.68 0.50
CA VAL A 103 7.51 -1.22 -0.25
C VAL A 103 8.22 -0.05 -0.92
N TYR A 104 9.41 0.27 -0.43
CA TYR A 104 10.18 1.41 -0.89
C TYR A 104 11.24 1.01 -1.91
N CYS A 105 11.28 1.73 -3.02
CA CYS A 105 12.42 1.77 -3.93
C CYS A 105 13.19 3.10 -3.73
N ASN A 106 14.47 3.02 -3.37
CA ASN A 106 15.35 4.19 -3.33
C ASN A 106 16.31 4.18 -4.51
N GLY A 107 16.15 5.13 -5.42
CA GLY A 107 17.05 5.34 -6.54
C GLY A 107 18.39 5.91 -6.09
N ILE A 108 19.47 5.53 -6.79
CA ILE A 108 20.80 6.08 -6.56
C ILE A 108 20.80 7.56 -6.98
N ALA A 109 20.84 8.46 -6.00
CA ALA A 109 20.92 9.91 -6.22
C ALA A 109 22.34 10.41 -6.54
N GLU A 110 23.34 9.52 -6.49
CA GLU A 110 24.73 9.87 -6.74
C GLU A 110 25.00 10.04 -8.23
N LYS A 111 25.63 11.15 -8.61
CA LYS A 111 26.06 11.40 -9.99
C LYS A 111 27.28 10.52 -10.24
N MET A 112 27.13 9.45 -11.02
CA MET A 112 28.27 8.68 -11.49
C MET A 112 29.17 9.61 -12.33
N ASN A 113 30.34 9.97 -11.81
CA ASN A 113 31.41 10.52 -12.63
C ASN A 113 31.95 9.37 -13.49
N LEU A 114 31.32 9.16 -14.65
CA LEU A 114 31.87 8.29 -15.68
C LEU A 114 33.18 8.92 -16.15
N ILE A 115 34.30 8.34 -15.73
CA ILE A 115 35.59 8.63 -16.34
C ILE A 115 35.53 8.00 -17.72
N THR A 116 35.28 8.81 -18.74
CA THR A 116 35.47 8.43 -20.14
C THR A 116 36.97 8.34 -20.41
N PHE A 117 37.43 7.15 -20.80
CA PHE A 117 38.78 6.90 -21.33
C PHE A 117 38.96 7.52 -22.71
#